data_AF-A0A946GAY1-F1
#
_entry.id   AF-A0A946GAY1-F1
#
_cell.length_a   1.000
_cell.length_b   1.000
_cell.length_c   1.000
_cell.angle_alpha   90.00
_cell.angle_beta   90.00
_cell.angle_gamma   90.00
#
_symmetry.space_group_name_H-M   'P 1'
#
loop_
_entity.id
_entity.type
_entity.pdbx_description
1 polymer ?
#
loop_
_entity_poly.entity_id
_entity_poly.type
_entity_poly.pdbx_seq_one_letter_code
_entity_poly.pdbx_strand_id
1 'polypeptide(L)' 'WASFDGGKTWPVKRLVLPGPSGYSALNAGRPGTPSEDYIYLHAETNNGSRVARFTLDWLKKGTPTGNGTIPSKSK' A
#
# COMPACT_ATOMS: atom_id res chain seq x y z
N TRP A 1 0.25 5.38 1.17
CA TRP A 1 0.17 6.25 -0.01
C TRP A 1 0.74 5.51 -1.20
N ALA A 2 0.36 5.88 -2.44
CA ALA A 2 0.95 5.31 -3.65
C ALA A 2 1.36 6.42 -4.61
N SER A 3 2.49 6.24 -5.29
CA SER A 3 2.94 7.07 -6.39
C SER A 3 3.09 6.20 -7.64
N PHE A 4 2.78 6.77 -8.80
CA PHE A 4 2.81 6.09 -10.10
C PHE A 4 3.73 6.79 -11.12
N ASP A 5 4.49 7.80 -10.67
CA ASP A 5 5.34 8.65 -11.50
C ASP A 5 6.76 8.80 -10.93
N GLY A 6 7.20 7.82 -10.13
CA GLY A 6 8.52 7.81 -9.52
C GLY A 6 8.63 8.70 -8.28
N GLY A 7 7.53 8.94 -7.56
CA GLY A 7 7.52 9.67 -6.29
C GLY A 7 7.28 11.18 -6.44
N LYS A 8 6.93 11.68 -7.62
CA LYS A 8 6.67 13.11 -7.86
C LYS A 8 5.31 13.52 -7.34
N THR A 9 4.29 12.68 -7.57
CA THR A 9 2.94 12.88 -7.05
C THR A 9 2.44 11.66 -6.30
N TRP A 10 1.46 11.88 -5.42
CA TRP A 10 0.91 10.87 -4.51
C TRP A 10 -0.62 10.91 -4.50
N PRO A 11 -1.28 10.41 -5.56
CA PRO A 11 -2.69 10.68 -5.84
C PRO A 11 -3.69 9.95 -4.94
N VAL A 12 -3.24 8.93 -4.20
CA VAL A 12 -4.11 8.07 -3.41
C VAL A 12 -3.49 7.68 -2.07
N LYS A 13 -4.34 7.64 -1.03
CA LYS A 13 -4.00 7.13 0.30
C LYS A 13 -5.06 6.17 0.81
N ARG A 14 -4.67 5.27 1.71
CA ARG A 14 -5.58 4.34 2.37
C ARG A 14 -5.11 4.08 3.79
N LEU A 15 -6.06 4.01 4.73
CA LEU A 15 -5.82 3.52 6.07
C LEU A 15 -5.76 1.98 6.02
N VAL A 16 -4.66 1.39 6.50
CA VAL A 16 -4.47 -0.08 6.50
C VAL A 16 -4.76 -0.66 7.88
N LEU A 17 -4.16 -0.08 8.92
CA LEU A 17 -4.38 -0.44 10.31
C LEU A 17 -4.89 0.78 11.07
N PRO A 18 -6.13 0.77 11.60
CA PRO A 18 -6.62 1.85 12.44
C PRO A 18 -5.94 1.82 13.81
N GLY A 19 -5.79 3.00 14.42
CA GLY A 19 -5.18 3.17 15.74
C GLY A 19 -3.68 3.44 15.71
N PRO A 20 -3.02 3.48 16.89
CA PRO A 20 -1.59 3.78 16.99
C PRO A 20 -0.74 2.75 16.26
N SER A 21 0.27 3.24 15.55
CA SER A 21 1.24 2.43 14.80
C SER A 21 2.64 3.01 14.99
N GLY A 22 3.64 2.12 15.14
CA GLY A 22 5.06 2.44 15.29
C GLY A 22 5.85 2.22 14.01
N TYR A 23 7.03 1.61 14.10
CA TYR A 23 7.84 1.29 12.93
C TYR A 23 7.09 0.38 11.98
N SER A 24 7.33 0.56 10.68
CA SER A 24 6.74 -0.27 9.65
C SER A 24 7.70 -0.53 8.50
N ALA A 25 7.49 -1.66 7.83
CA ALA A 25 8.22 -2.07 6.64
C ALA A 25 7.23 -2.66 5.63
N LEU A 26 7.45 -2.38 4.34
CA LEU A 26 6.60 -2.84 3.26
C LEU A 26 7.43 -3.59 2.23
N ASN A 27 6.89 -4.68 1.68
CA ASN A 27 7.53 -5.42 0.60
C ASN A 27 6.50 -5.94 -0.41
N ALA A 28 6.93 -6.09 -1.66
CA ALA A 28 6.13 -6.73 -2.70
C ALA A 28 6.42 -8.24 -2.73
N GLY A 29 5.40 -9.01 -3.08
CA GLY A 29 5.57 -10.42 -3.39
C GLY A 29 6.39 -10.63 -4.66
N ARG A 30 6.99 -11.82 -4.75
CA ARG A 30 7.94 -12.12 -5.83
C ARG A 30 7.17 -12.59 -7.07
N PRO A 31 7.52 -12.10 -8.28
CA PRO A 31 6.96 -12.61 -9.53
C PRO A 31 7.18 -14.11 -9.71
N GLY A 32 6.22 -14.79 -10.33
CA GLY A 32 6.19 -16.24 -10.56
C GLY A 32 5.89 -17.07 -9.31
N THR A 33 5.33 -16.49 -8.25
CA THR A 33 5.08 -17.23 -6.99
C THR A 33 3.69 -16.96 -6.42
N PRO A 34 3.20 -17.77 -5.46
CA PRO A 34 1.90 -17.52 -4.84
C PRO A 34 1.76 -16.18 -4.12
N SER A 35 2.86 -15.44 -3.91
CA SER A 35 2.83 -14.10 -3.33
C SER A 35 2.77 -12.99 -4.38
N GLU A 36 2.87 -13.30 -5.68
CA GLU A 36 2.76 -12.33 -6.76
C GLU A 36 1.51 -11.44 -6.60
N ASP A 37 1.63 -10.19 -7.01
CA ASP A 37 0.64 -9.11 -6.90
C ASP A 37 0.21 -8.71 -5.49
N TYR A 38 0.72 -9.39 -4.45
CA TYR A 38 0.54 -8.97 -3.07
C TYR A 38 1.60 -7.97 -2.63
N ILE A 39 1.14 -7.07 -1.77
CA ILE A 39 1.94 -6.15 -0.99
C ILE A 39 1.72 -6.52 0.47
N TYR A 40 2.82 -6.62 1.21
CA TYR A 40 2.83 -6.96 2.63
C TYR A 40 3.30 -5.74 3.41
N LEU A 41 2.52 -5.34 4.41
CA LEU A 41 2.89 -4.30 5.37
C LEU A 41 3.04 -4.96 6.74
N HIS A 42 4.25 -4.95 7.29
CA HIS A 42 4.49 -5.21 8.69
C HIS A 42 4.52 -3.87 9.45
N ALA A 43 3.81 -3.78 10.57
CA ALA A 43 3.83 -2.59 11.42
C ALA A 43 3.75 -2.97 12.90
N GLU A 44 4.50 -2.25 13.73
CA GLU A 44 4.31 -2.21 15.16
C GLU A 44 2.99 -1.53 15.50
N THR A 45 2.28 -2.08 16.48
CA THR A 45 1.03 -1.54 17.02
C THR A 45 1.10 -1.58 18.54
N ASN A 46 0.14 -0.95 19.22
CA ASN A 46 0.08 -1.00 20.69
C ASN A 46 0.01 -2.44 21.26
N ASN A 47 -0.47 -3.41 20.47
CA ASN A 47 -0.62 -4.80 20.90
C ASN A 47 0.36 -5.74 20.16
N GLY A 48 1.61 -5.30 19.98
CA GLY A 48 2.64 -6.04 19.27
C GLY A 48 2.62 -5.77 17.76
N SER A 49 3.12 -6.72 16.98
CA SER A 49 3.27 -6.54 15.53
C SER A 49 2.11 -7.11 14.72
N ARG A 50 1.74 -6.44 13.63
CA ARG A 50 0.73 -6.91 12.67
C ARG A 50 1.28 -6.96 11.26
N VAL A 51 0.81 -7.92 10.48
CA VAL A 51 1.03 -7.99 9.03
C VAL A 51 -0.30 -7.85 8.31
N ALA A 52 -0.39 -6.88 7.42
CA ALA A 52 -1.49 -6.74 6.46
C ALA A 52 -1.02 -7.16 5.07
N ARG A 53 -1.90 -7.78 4.29
CA ARG A 53 -1.66 -8.15 2.89
C ARG A 53 -2.76 -7.55 2.01
N PHE A 54 -2.38 -6.88 0.94
CA PHE A 54 -3.31 -6.24 0.00
C PHE A 54 -2.70 -6.18 -1.41
N THR A 55 -3.49 -5.79 -2.41
CA THR A 55 -3.04 -5.65 -3.81
C THR A 55 -2.92 -4.18 -4.21
N LEU A 56 -2.23 -3.90 -5.32
CA LEU A 56 -2.16 -2.55 -5.88
C LEU A 56 -3.55 -2.04 -6.31
N ASP A 57 -4.40 -2.91 -6.85
CA ASP A 57 -5.78 -2.57 -7.23
C ASP A 57 -6.63 -2.19 -6.03
N TRP A 58 -6.44 -2.85 -4.89
CA TRP A 58 -7.06 -2.43 -3.63
C TRP A 58 -6.55 -1.03 -3.25
N LEU A 59 -5.25 -0.76 -3.32
CA LEU A 59 -4.70 0.54 -2.96
C LEU A 59 -5.20 1.68 -3.86
N LYS A 60 -5.35 1.44 -5.17
CA LYS A 60 -5.89 2.42 -6.15
C LYS A 60 -7.32 2.86 -5.86
N LYS A 61 -8.13 2.02 -5.21
CA LYS A 61 -9.51 2.33 -4.77
C LYS A 61 -9.55 3.07 -3.42
N GLY A 62 -8.42 3.62 -2.97
CA GLY A 62 -8.32 4.42 -1.75
C GLY A 62 -8.89 5.82 -1.90
N THR A 63 -8.67 6.64 -0.87
CA THR A 63 -9.09 8.04 -0.84
C THR A 63 -8.19 8.88 -1.75
N PRO A 64 -8.75 9.62 -2.72
CA PRO A 64 -7.99 10.58 -3.51
C PRO A 64 -7.39 11.68 -2.64
N THR A 65 -6.25 12.19 -3.05
CA THR A 65 -5.50 13.20 -2.29
C THR A 65 -5.51 14.56 -2.97
N GLY A 66 -5.94 14.60 -4.24
CA GLY A 66 -5.83 15.78 -5.11
C GLY A 66 -4.43 16.00 -5.72
N ASN A 67 -3.44 15.16 -5.38
CA ASN A 67 -2.06 15.31 -5.85
C ASN A 67 -1.72 14.28 -6.93
N GLY A 68 -1.98 14.60 -8.20
CA GLY A 68 -1.68 13.75 -9.35
C GLY A 68 -2.89 12.95 -9.86
N THR A 69 -2.65 11.94 -10.70
CA THR A 69 -3.70 11.11 -11.31
C THR A 69 -3.51 9.64 -10.99
N ILE A 70 -4.63 8.93 -10.72
CA ILE A 70 -4.62 7.48 -10.50
C ILE A 70 -4.73 6.79 -11.86
N PRO A 71 -3.77 5.95 -12.27
CA PRO A 71 -3.83 5.26 -13.56
C PRO A 71 -5.04 4.31 -13.65
N SER A 72 -5.76 4.35 -14.77
CA SER A 72 -6.99 3.55 -15.00
C SER A 72 -6.75 2.08 -15.27
N LYS A 73 -5.52 1.66 -15.61
CA LYS A 73 -5.15 0.27 -15.89
C LYS A 73 -3.99 -0.21 -15.00
N SER A 74 -4.04 -1.47 -14.62
CA SER A 74 -2.86 -2.23 -14.25
C SER A 74 -2.29 -2.81 -15.55
N LYS A 75 -0.98 -2.65 -15.78
CA LYS A 75 -0.31 -3.16 -16.98
C LYS A 75 -0.36 -4.69 -17.01
#